data_AF-B0C616-F1
#
_entry.id   AF-B0C616-F1
#
_cell.length_a   1.000
_cell.length_b   1.000
_cell.length_c   1.000
_cell.angle_alpha   90.00
_cell.angle_beta   90.00
_cell.angle_gamma   90.00
#
_symmetry.space_group_name_H-M   'P 1'
#
loop_
_entity.id
_entity.type
_entity.pdbx_description
1 polymer ?
#
loop_
_entity_poly.entity_id
_entity_poly.type
_entity_poly.pdbx_seq_one_letter_code
_entity_poly.pdbx_strand_id
1 'polypeptide(L)'
;MDAKFKLRPIGFSWVSIHPNPIGVVQVIGGIFFGSFPSIFYRHLLRQLFDSGYTVIATPYQFTSNHWKVAIKLVKKRIRVVAAIKKRAEKLGYDFSIYNEDPKSRKANYFWVGHSVGCKYIALLELLADLETRGFSKSLGKCVGENQLKQIQSSLGKTDLADISIKNQPSVLLAPAITGIESAVPIRFLADLIKRIGLDVKPNVEETHCLIHNSNLFNLEGIVSYKADNIARDTILWLKDNIRPAVFSVLSGGHLAPCDFSAIKEATAETTLEFLKKLRRKI
;
A
#
# COMPACT_ATOMS: atom_id res chain seq x y z
N MET A 1 -29.45 -1.17 9.59
CA MET A 1 -28.50 -1.78 10.54
C MET A 1 -27.42 -0.75 10.81
N ASP A 2 -27.17 -0.41 12.07
CA ASP A 2 -26.15 0.58 12.42
C ASP A 2 -24.75 0.01 12.27
N ALA A 3 -23.90 0.73 11.52
CA ALA A 3 -22.51 0.33 11.32
C ALA A 3 -21.71 0.56 12.61
N LYS A 4 -21.08 -0.49 13.13
CA LYS A 4 -20.19 -0.39 14.31
C LYS A 4 -18.78 -0.79 13.93
N PHE A 5 -17.82 0.12 14.09
CA PHE A 5 -16.41 -0.18 13.90
C PHE A 5 -15.95 -1.29 14.85
N LYS A 6 -15.57 -2.44 14.30
CA LYS A 6 -15.02 -3.57 15.06
C LYS A 6 -14.03 -4.33 14.20
N LEU A 7 -12.75 -4.19 14.51
CA LEU A 7 -11.69 -4.99 13.91
C LEU A 7 -11.82 -6.45 14.36
N ARG A 8 -11.83 -7.36 13.39
CA ARG A 8 -11.86 -8.81 13.60
C ARG A 8 -10.73 -9.44 12.78
N PRO A 9 -10.09 -10.51 13.30
CA PRO A 9 -9.13 -11.27 12.51
C PRO A 9 -9.88 -12.04 11.40
N ILE A 10 -9.57 -11.76 10.15
CA ILE A 10 -10.11 -12.46 8.97
C ILE A 10 -8.96 -12.63 7.98
N GLY A 11 -8.68 -13.87 7.54
CA GLY A 11 -7.69 -14.13 6.49
C GLY A 11 -6.27 -13.64 6.81
N PHE A 12 -5.86 -13.65 8.08
CA PHE A 12 -4.60 -13.08 8.59
C PHE A 12 -4.47 -11.55 8.47
N SER A 13 -5.61 -10.85 8.39
CA SER A 13 -5.69 -9.39 8.43
C SER A 13 -6.71 -8.94 9.50
N TRP A 14 -6.64 -7.67 9.90
CA TRP A 14 -7.64 -7.02 10.73
C TRP A 14 -8.69 -6.35 9.86
N VAL A 15 -9.95 -6.72 10.03
CA VAL A 15 -11.03 -6.29 9.14
C VAL A 15 -12.20 -5.73 9.91
N SER A 16 -12.75 -4.60 9.45
CA SER A 16 -14.09 -4.13 9.83
C SER A 16 -14.96 -4.09 8.58
N ILE A 17 -16.00 -4.94 8.53
CA ILE A 17 -16.92 -5.11 7.39
C ILE A 17 -18.08 -4.12 7.56
N HIS A 18 -18.21 -3.18 6.62
CA HIS A 18 -19.30 -2.22 6.63
C HIS A 18 -20.59 -2.86 6.09
N PRO A 19 -21.77 -2.63 6.68
CA PRO A 19 -23.01 -3.28 6.24
C PRO A 19 -23.49 -2.84 4.84
N ASN A 20 -23.20 -1.59 4.47
CA ASN A 20 -23.50 -1.00 3.17
C ASN A 20 -22.23 -0.34 2.61
N PRO A 21 -21.22 -1.13 2.19
CA PRO A 21 -19.90 -0.61 1.86
C PRO A 21 -19.94 0.23 0.58
N ILE A 22 -19.32 1.42 0.61
CA ILE A 22 -19.14 2.26 -0.59
C ILE A 22 -17.82 1.97 -1.33
N GLY A 23 -16.95 1.18 -0.72
CA GLY A 23 -15.66 0.73 -1.23
C GLY A 23 -14.93 -0.14 -0.19
N VAL A 24 -13.79 -0.69 -0.59
CA VAL A 24 -12.89 -1.45 0.27
C VAL A 24 -11.53 -0.77 0.31
N VAL A 25 -11.03 -0.46 1.51
CA VAL A 25 -9.73 0.19 1.69
C VAL A 25 -8.74 -0.77 2.35
N GLN A 26 -7.66 -1.06 1.64
CA GLN A 26 -6.55 -1.88 2.10
C GLN A 26 -5.43 -0.99 2.63
N VAL A 27 -5.22 -1.00 3.94
CA VAL A 27 -4.20 -0.20 4.63
C VAL A 27 -2.95 -1.03 4.88
N ILE A 28 -1.79 -0.52 4.43
CA ILE A 28 -0.46 -1.10 4.64
C ILE A 28 0.41 -0.06 5.37
N GLY A 29 0.79 -0.39 6.61
CA GLY A 29 1.57 0.51 7.47
C GLY A 29 3.07 0.55 7.13
N GLY A 30 3.79 1.37 7.90
CA GLY A 30 5.25 1.49 7.82
C GLY A 30 5.98 0.35 8.55
N ILE A 31 7.31 0.34 8.47
CA ILE A 31 8.13 -0.60 9.25
C ILE A 31 7.83 -0.41 10.75
N PHE A 32 7.80 -1.51 11.51
CA PHE A 32 7.34 -1.60 12.92
C PHE A 32 5.83 -1.42 13.12
N PHE A 33 5.27 -0.27 12.74
CA PHE A 33 3.86 0.06 13.02
C PHE A 33 2.88 -0.75 12.16
N GLY A 34 3.28 -1.11 10.93
CA GLY A 34 2.53 -1.96 10.02
C GLY A 34 2.43 -3.41 10.46
N SER A 35 3.25 -3.86 11.41
CA SER A 35 3.12 -5.19 12.04
C SER A 35 1.93 -5.24 13.00
N PHE A 36 1.51 -4.09 13.55
CA PHE A 36 0.40 -3.96 14.49
C PHE A 36 -0.60 -2.87 14.06
N PRO A 37 -1.19 -2.99 12.85
CA PRO A 37 -1.90 -1.86 12.26
C PRO A 37 -3.23 -1.57 12.97
N SER A 38 -3.79 -2.56 13.69
CA SER A 38 -4.97 -2.39 14.55
C SER A 38 -4.74 -1.50 15.77
N ILE A 39 -3.48 -1.23 16.13
CA ILE A 39 -3.09 -0.39 17.26
C ILE A 39 -2.68 0.98 16.74
N PHE A 40 -1.77 1.02 15.77
CA PHE A 40 -1.12 2.27 15.37
C PHE A 40 -1.88 3.07 14.31
N TYR A 41 -2.81 2.47 13.57
CA TYR A 41 -3.65 3.15 12.58
C TYR A 41 -5.14 3.08 12.93
N ARG A 42 -5.48 2.78 14.18
CA ARG A 42 -6.85 2.48 14.57
C ARG A 42 -7.78 3.68 14.37
N HIS A 43 -7.29 4.91 14.52
CA HIS A 43 -8.04 6.12 14.23
C HIS A 43 -8.32 6.26 12.73
N LEU A 44 -7.30 6.15 11.88
CA LEU A 44 -7.45 6.20 10.42
C LEU A 44 -8.44 5.12 9.93
N LEU A 45 -8.28 3.88 10.41
CA LEU A 45 -9.18 2.77 10.08
C LEU A 45 -10.62 3.04 10.50
N ARG A 46 -10.82 3.68 11.64
CA ARG A 46 -12.15 4.06 12.12
C ARG A 46 -12.76 5.16 11.24
N GLN A 47 -12.03 6.22 10.93
CA GLN A 47 -12.51 7.31 10.08
C GLN A 47 -12.91 6.81 8.67
N LEU A 48 -12.11 5.90 8.10
CA LEU A 48 -12.45 5.21 6.85
C LEU A 48 -13.74 4.39 6.97
N PHE A 49 -13.89 3.60 8.04
CA PHE A 49 -15.08 2.80 8.25
C PHE A 49 -16.34 3.64 8.49
N ASP A 50 -16.25 4.66 9.34
CA ASP A 50 -17.36 5.56 9.68
C ASP A 50 -17.80 6.38 8.45
N SER A 51 -16.90 6.54 7.46
CA SER A 51 -17.21 7.12 6.13
C SER A 51 -17.82 6.13 5.12
N GLY A 52 -18.11 4.90 5.53
CA GLY A 52 -18.79 3.89 4.71
C GLY A 52 -17.90 2.83 4.06
N TYR A 53 -16.60 2.79 4.33
CA TYR A 53 -15.70 1.80 3.72
C TYR A 53 -15.62 0.51 4.54
N THR A 54 -15.51 -0.63 3.86
CA THR A 54 -14.92 -1.82 4.50
C THR A 54 -13.42 -1.62 4.58
N VAL A 55 -12.82 -1.82 5.76
CA VAL A 55 -11.39 -1.60 5.95
C VAL A 55 -10.67 -2.91 6.22
N ILE A 56 -9.51 -3.08 5.58
CA ILE A 56 -8.62 -4.22 5.74
C ILE A 56 -7.25 -3.69 6.10
N ALA A 57 -6.72 -4.07 7.26
CA ALA A 57 -5.38 -3.73 7.68
C ALA A 57 -4.54 -5.01 7.77
N THR A 58 -3.56 -5.15 6.86
CA THR A 58 -2.81 -6.41 6.70
C THR A 58 -1.44 -6.29 7.37
N PRO A 59 -1.17 -7.07 8.43
CA PRO A 59 0.16 -7.17 8.99
C PRO A 59 1.10 -7.94 8.04
N TYR A 60 2.36 -7.54 8.04
CA TYR A 60 3.42 -8.18 7.28
C TYR A 60 4.68 -8.34 8.13
N GLN A 61 5.53 -9.28 7.71
CA GLN A 61 6.86 -9.47 8.29
C GLN A 61 7.85 -8.70 7.43
N PHE A 62 8.66 -7.86 8.06
CA PHE A 62 9.76 -7.17 7.38
C PHE A 62 10.85 -8.19 6.99
N THR A 63 11.36 -8.07 5.77
CA THR A 63 12.51 -8.81 5.26
C THR A 63 13.23 -7.93 4.25
N SER A 64 14.53 -8.15 4.01
CA SER A 64 15.26 -7.41 2.96
C SER A 64 14.70 -7.67 1.55
N ASN A 65 13.97 -8.76 1.30
CA ASN A 65 13.32 -9.01 0.02
C ASN A 65 11.92 -8.38 -0.02
N HIS A 66 11.84 -7.11 -0.42
CA HIS A 66 10.58 -6.35 -0.48
C HIS A 66 9.64 -6.87 -1.57
N TRP A 67 10.16 -7.48 -2.66
CA TRP A 67 9.34 -8.19 -3.63
C TRP A 67 8.54 -9.33 -2.99
N LYS A 68 9.19 -10.14 -2.16
CA LYS A 68 8.54 -11.24 -1.43
C LYS A 68 7.46 -10.72 -0.48
N VAL A 69 7.66 -9.56 0.14
CA VAL A 69 6.65 -8.91 0.99
C VAL A 69 5.45 -8.47 0.15
N ALA A 70 5.67 -7.72 -0.93
CA ALA A 70 4.60 -7.26 -1.83
C ALA A 70 3.80 -8.44 -2.40
N ILE A 71 4.45 -9.45 -2.97
CA ILE A 71 3.78 -10.63 -3.53
C ILE A 71 2.97 -11.39 -2.45
N LYS A 72 3.48 -11.49 -1.21
CA LYS A 72 2.70 -12.07 -0.10
C LYS A 72 1.48 -11.22 0.26
N LEU A 73 1.58 -9.89 0.25
CA LEU A 73 0.47 -8.99 0.55
C LEU A 73 -0.69 -9.18 -0.45
N VAL A 74 -0.40 -9.22 -1.75
CA VAL A 74 -1.46 -9.41 -2.75
C VAL A 74 -2.04 -10.82 -2.75
N LYS A 75 -1.23 -11.86 -2.47
CA LYS A 75 -1.76 -13.22 -2.27
C LYS A 75 -2.66 -13.31 -1.03
N LYS A 76 -2.35 -12.58 0.05
CA LYS A 76 -3.21 -12.47 1.23
C LYS A 76 -4.53 -11.75 0.91
N ARG A 77 -4.47 -10.68 0.10
CA ARG A 77 -5.66 -9.93 -0.36
C ARG A 77 -6.74 -10.86 -0.93
N ILE A 78 -6.38 -11.76 -1.85
CA ILE A 78 -7.32 -12.72 -2.47
C ILE A 78 -8.05 -13.53 -1.39
N ARG A 79 -7.30 -14.06 -0.42
CA ARG A 79 -7.85 -14.88 0.67
C ARG A 79 -8.76 -14.09 1.60
N VAL A 80 -8.35 -12.88 1.99
CA VAL A 80 -9.14 -12.05 2.92
C VAL A 80 -10.40 -11.54 2.24
N VAL A 81 -10.35 -11.12 0.97
CA VAL A 81 -11.53 -10.66 0.22
C VAL A 81 -12.56 -11.79 0.09
N ALA A 82 -12.13 -13.00 -0.27
CA ALA A 82 -13.03 -14.16 -0.33
C ALA A 82 -13.68 -14.46 1.03
N ALA A 83 -12.93 -14.33 2.13
CA ALA A 83 -13.45 -14.52 3.47
C ALA A 83 -14.41 -13.39 3.91
N ILE A 84 -14.15 -12.15 3.52
CA ILE A 84 -15.03 -10.99 3.76
C ILE A 84 -16.35 -11.19 3.05
N LYS A 85 -16.34 -11.55 1.76
CA LYS A 85 -17.55 -11.78 0.97
C LYS A 85 -18.47 -12.81 1.64
N LYS A 86 -17.91 -13.98 1.98
CA LYS A 86 -18.63 -15.04 2.71
C LYS A 86 -19.18 -14.56 4.06
N ARG A 87 -18.46 -13.68 4.74
CA ARG A 87 -18.89 -13.16 6.04
C ARG A 87 -19.98 -12.11 5.93
N ALA A 88 -19.88 -11.21 4.95
CA ALA A 88 -20.89 -10.20 4.64
C ALA A 88 -22.23 -10.87 4.25
N GLU A 89 -22.17 -11.88 3.39
CA GLU A 89 -23.34 -12.70 3.01
C GLU A 89 -24.01 -13.33 4.24
N LYS A 90 -23.24 -13.99 5.13
CA LYS A 90 -23.77 -14.56 6.38
C LYS A 90 -24.35 -13.53 7.36
N LEU A 91 -23.95 -12.27 7.25
CA LEU A 91 -24.45 -11.18 8.09
C LEU A 91 -25.66 -10.47 7.45
N GLY A 92 -26.06 -10.84 6.25
CA GLY A 92 -27.12 -10.15 5.49
C GLY A 92 -26.69 -8.74 5.05
N TYR A 93 -25.39 -8.49 4.89
CA TYR A 93 -24.84 -7.22 4.44
C TYR A 93 -24.75 -7.18 2.91
N ASP A 94 -24.69 -5.99 2.31
CA ASP A 94 -24.36 -5.88 0.88
C ASP A 94 -22.93 -6.39 0.64
N PHE A 95 -22.82 -7.39 -0.24
CA PHE A 95 -21.56 -8.02 -0.60
C PHE A 95 -21.22 -7.86 -2.09
N SER A 96 -22.03 -7.13 -2.86
CA SER A 96 -21.84 -6.93 -4.29
C SER A 96 -20.51 -6.25 -4.60
N ILE A 97 -20.09 -5.31 -3.74
CA ILE A 97 -18.85 -4.55 -3.90
C ILE A 97 -17.58 -5.41 -3.87
N TYR A 98 -17.66 -6.60 -3.26
CA TYR A 98 -16.52 -7.51 -3.14
C TYR A 98 -16.28 -8.33 -4.41
N ASN A 99 -17.17 -8.24 -5.40
CA ASN A 99 -16.95 -8.79 -6.73
C ASN A 99 -16.24 -7.71 -7.55
N GLU A 100 -14.91 -7.71 -7.49
CA GLU A 100 -14.11 -6.85 -8.35
C GLU A 100 -14.12 -7.35 -9.79
N ASP A 101 -14.31 -6.43 -10.72
CA ASP A 101 -13.96 -6.63 -12.12
C ASP A 101 -12.71 -5.77 -12.41
N PRO A 102 -11.53 -6.37 -12.63
CA PRO A 102 -10.30 -5.65 -12.97
C PRO A 102 -10.38 -4.81 -14.24
N LYS A 103 -11.36 -5.08 -15.12
CA LYS A 103 -11.63 -4.33 -16.36
C LYS A 103 -12.64 -3.20 -16.16
N SER A 104 -13.32 -3.17 -15.01
CA SER A 104 -14.29 -2.13 -14.70
C SER A 104 -13.61 -0.79 -14.48
N ARG A 105 -14.24 0.26 -15.04
CA ARG A 105 -13.91 1.65 -14.78
C ARG A 105 -14.40 2.14 -13.40
N LYS A 106 -15.14 1.32 -12.66
CA LYS A 106 -15.55 1.66 -11.30
C LYS A 106 -14.60 1.01 -10.30
N ALA A 107 -13.78 1.83 -9.64
CA ALA A 107 -12.95 1.36 -8.52
C ALA A 107 -13.80 1.00 -7.30
N ASN A 108 -13.76 -0.28 -6.93
CA ASN A 108 -14.35 -0.79 -5.69
C ASN A 108 -13.29 -0.92 -4.57
N TYR A 109 -12.01 -1.02 -4.95
CA TYR A 109 -10.90 -1.24 -4.04
C TYR A 109 -9.92 -0.08 -4.10
N PHE A 110 -9.38 0.26 -2.95
CA PHE A 110 -8.43 1.35 -2.75
C PHE A 110 -7.31 0.90 -1.83
N TRP A 111 -6.16 1.51 -1.98
CA TRP A 111 -4.99 1.26 -1.15
C TRP A 111 -4.60 2.51 -0.36
N VAL A 112 -4.17 2.32 0.87
CA VAL A 112 -3.54 3.38 1.65
C VAL A 112 -2.22 2.85 2.20
N GLY A 113 -1.12 3.46 1.77
CA GLY A 113 0.22 3.16 2.24
C GLY A 113 0.68 4.20 3.24
N HIS A 114 1.47 3.78 4.23
CA HIS A 114 2.26 4.69 5.04
C HIS A 114 3.75 4.29 4.99
N SER A 115 4.65 5.26 4.81
CA SER A 115 6.10 5.01 4.84
C SER A 115 6.50 3.94 3.82
N VAL A 116 7.19 2.88 4.23
CA VAL A 116 7.56 1.75 3.37
C VAL A 116 6.34 0.96 2.87
N GLY A 117 5.18 1.08 3.51
CA GLY A 117 3.91 0.57 2.97
C GLY A 117 3.59 1.13 1.59
N CYS A 118 3.98 2.37 1.32
CA CYS A 118 3.86 3.00 0.00
C CYS A 118 4.76 2.31 -1.04
N LYS A 119 5.99 1.94 -0.66
CA LYS A 119 6.88 1.17 -1.53
C LYS A 119 6.27 -0.18 -1.90
N TYR A 120 5.62 -0.88 -0.95
CA TYR A 120 4.96 -2.13 -1.29
C TYR A 120 3.80 -1.95 -2.26
N ILE A 121 2.99 -0.90 -2.11
CA ILE A 121 1.92 -0.59 -3.07
C ILE A 121 2.50 -0.30 -4.46
N ALA A 122 3.56 0.50 -4.56
CA ALA A 122 4.24 0.76 -5.83
C ALA A 122 4.75 -0.55 -6.47
N LEU A 123 5.32 -1.48 -5.69
CA LEU A 123 5.72 -2.80 -6.18
C LEU A 123 4.54 -3.64 -6.65
N LEU A 124 3.38 -3.55 -5.98
CA LEU A 124 2.16 -4.23 -6.43
C LEU A 124 1.62 -3.65 -7.75
N GLU A 125 1.66 -2.34 -7.91
CA GLU A 125 1.31 -1.67 -9.17
C GLU A 125 2.25 -2.16 -10.28
N LEU A 126 3.55 -2.21 -10.03
CA LEU A 126 4.54 -2.75 -10.98
C LEU A 126 4.27 -4.22 -11.37
N LEU A 127 3.76 -5.05 -10.46
CA LEU A 127 3.36 -6.43 -10.79
C LEU A 127 2.17 -6.46 -11.75
N ALA A 128 1.22 -5.54 -11.63
CA ALA A 128 0.10 -5.43 -12.57
C ALA A 128 0.58 -5.01 -13.98
N ASP A 129 1.67 -4.26 -14.08
CA ASP A 129 2.28 -3.93 -15.38
C ASP A 129 2.91 -5.15 -16.07
N LEU A 130 3.33 -6.17 -15.30
CA LEU A 130 3.84 -7.43 -15.86
C LEU A 130 2.78 -8.17 -16.67
N GLU A 131 1.51 -8.11 -16.24
CA GLU A 131 0.39 -8.74 -16.94
C GLU A 131 0.29 -8.24 -18.38
N THR A 132 0.56 -6.95 -18.60
CA THR A 132 0.35 -6.30 -19.90
C THR A 132 1.61 -6.19 -20.76
N ARG A 133 2.78 -6.06 -20.13
CA ARG A 133 4.05 -5.77 -20.84
C ARG A 133 5.07 -6.90 -20.78
N GLY A 134 4.89 -7.85 -19.86
CA GLY A 134 5.82 -8.94 -19.60
C GLY A 134 7.07 -8.51 -18.82
N PHE A 135 7.77 -9.49 -18.24
CA PHE A 135 8.91 -9.29 -17.34
C PHE A 135 10.05 -8.45 -17.94
N SER A 136 10.45 -8.73 -19.18
CA SER A 136 11.60 -8.06 -19.81
C SER A 136 11.37 -6.54 -19.94
N LYS A 137 10.17 -6.12 -20.36
CA LYS A 137 9.84 -4.70 -20.54
C LYS A 137 9.57 -3.97 -19.24
N SER A 138 8.99 -4.64 -18.24
CA SER A 138 8.64 -3.98 -16.96
C SER A 138 9.79 -3.98 -15.95
N LEU A 139 10.68 -4.97 -16.01
CA LEU A 139 11.72 -5.18 -14.99
C LEU A 139 13.15 -5.20 -15.56
N GLY A 140 13.32 -5.60 -16.83
CA GLY A 140 14.59 -6.13 -17.34
C GLY A 140 15.80 -5.18 -17.34
N LYS A 141 15.60 -3.86 -17.29
CA LYS A 141 16.70 -2.88 -17.17
C LYS A 141 16.94 -2.39 -15.74
N CYS A 142 15.97 -2.59 -14.85
CA CYS A 142 15.99 -2.03 -13.51
C CYS A 142 16.42 -3.03 -12.45
N VAL A 143 16.32 -4.33 -12.72
CA VAL A 143 16.66 -5.39 -11.76
C VAL A 143 17.54 -6.46 -12.42
N GLY A 144 18.48 -7.01 -11.65
CA GLY A 144 19.36 -8.08 -12.14
C GLY A 144 18.67 -9.44 -12.27
N GLU A 145 19.31 -10.38 -12.99
CA GLU A 145 18.76 -11.72 -13.25
C GLU A 145 18.38 -12.50 -11.98
N ASN A 146 19.20 -12.39 -10.93
CA ASN A 146 18.92 -13.07 -9.66
C ASN A 146 17.63 -12.57 -9.02
N GLN A 147 17.36 -11.26 -9.09
CA GLN A 147 16.14 -10.67 -8.57
C GLN A 147 14.94 -11.06 -9.43
N LEU A 148 15.09 -11.09 -10.76
CA LEU A 148 14.05 -11.60 -11.67
C LEU A 148 13.65 -13.04 -11.33
N LYS A 149 14.62 -13.94 -11.16
CA LYS A 149 14.39 -15.33 -10.75
C LYS A 149 13.66 -15.42 -9.40
N GLN A 150 14.03 -14.57 -8.44
CA GLN A 150 13.35 -14.52 -7.14
C GLN A 150 11.89 -14.03 -7.23
N ILE A 151 11.62 -13.03 -8.09
CA ILE A 151 10.26 -12.54 -8.35
C ILE A 151 9.42 -13.66 -8.98
N GLN A 152 9.93 -14.30 -10.04
CA GLN A 152 9.27 -15.41 -10.72
C GLN A 152 9.00 -16.59 -9.77
N SER A 153 9.99 -16.97 -8.96
CA SER A 153 9.85 -18.01 -7.94
C SER A 153 8.79 -17.66 -6.89
N SER A 154 8.77 -16.40 -6.43
CA SER A 154 7.79 -15.92 -5.45
C SER A 154 6.36 -15.86 -6.00
N LEU A 155 6.20 -15.54 -7.29
CA LEU A 155 4.94 -15.63 -8.00
C LEU A 155 4.50 -17.09 -8.17
N GLY A 156 5.41 -17.98 -8.55
CA GLY A 156 5.11 -19.40 -8.74
C GLY A 156 4.05 -19.59 -9.83
N LYS A 157 2.98 -20.32 -9.51
CA LYS A 157 1.83 -20.56 -10.41
C LYS A 157 0.72 -19.50 -10.34
N THR A 158 0.99 -18.37 -9.68
CA THR A 158 -0.01 -17.31 -9.53
C THR A 158 -0.24 -16.60 -10.86
N ASP A 159 -1.49 -16.56 -11.30
CA ASP A 159 -1.90 -15.74 -12.44
C ASP A 159 -1.74 -14.26 -12.09
N LEU A 160 -1.12 -13.49 -13.00
CA LEU A 160 -0.92 -12.06 -12.81
C LEU A 160 -2.25 -11.30 -12.83
N ALA A 161 -3.24 -11.80 -13.58
CA ALA A 161 -4.58 -11.22 -13.61
C ALA A 161 -5.26 -11.27 -12.23
N ASP A 162 -5.07 -12.36 -11.48
CA ASP A 162 -5.66 -12.54 -10.14
C ASP A 162 -5.09 -11.58 -9.08
N ILE A 163 -3.86 -11.09 -9.30
CA ILE A 163 -3.16 -10.19 -8.39
C ILE A 163 -3.04 -8.76 -8.92
N SER A 164 -3.67 -8.47 -10.05
CA SER A 164 -3.64 -7.16 -10.67
C SER A 164 -4.36 -6.13 -9.80
N ILE A 165 -3.73 -4.98 -9.56
CA ILE A 165 -4.33 -3.85 -8.84
C ILE A 165 -4.51 -2.62 -9.74
N LYS A 166 -4.49 -2.82 -11.06
CA LYS A 166 -4.46 -1.76 -12.08
C LYS A 166 -5.60 -0.73 -11.98
N ASN A 167 -6.78 -1.14 -11.53
CA ASN A 167 -7.95 -0.27 -11.36
C ASN A 167 -8.26 0.07 -9.89
N GLN A 168 -7.25 -0.03 -9.01
CA GLN A 168 -7.40 0.21 -7.58
C GLN A 168 -6.55 1.43 -7.17
N PRO A 169 -7.14 2.64 -7.03
CA PRO A 169 -6.38 3.83 -6.66
C PRO A 169 -5.68 3.71 -5.32
N SER A 170 -4.57 4.42 -5.17
CA SER A 170 -3.78 4.39 -3.94
C SER A 170 -3.60 5.80 -3.34
N VAL A 171 -3.50 5.87 -2.02
CA VAL A 171 -3.11 7.08 -1.28
C VAL A 171 -1.84 6.77 -0.50
N LEU A 172 -0.78 7.52 -0.78
CA LEU A 172 0.53 7.36 -0.20
C LEU A 172 0.75 8.42 0.89
N LEU A 173 0.81 7.99 2.14
CA LEU A 173 1.06 8.84 3.31
C LEU A 173 2.55 8.75 3.66
N ALA A 174 3.25 9.89 3.70
CA ALA A 174 4.69 9.92 3.99
C ALA A 174 5.51 8.85 3.22
N PRO A 175 5.37 8.74 1.88
CA PRO A 175 6.02 7.67 1.12
C PRO A 175 7.52 7.65 1.35
N ALA A 176 8.04 6.49 1.74
CA ALA A 176 9.46 6.27 1.98
C ALA A 176 9.97 5.14 1.09
N ILE A 177 10.79 5.49 0.10
CA ILE A 177 11.58 4.55 -0.70
C ILE A 177 12.98 4.57 -0.09
N THR A 178 13.18 3.75 0.93
CA THR A 178 14.43 3.71 1.70
C THR A 178 15.07 2.32 1.64
N GLY A 179 16.38 2.28 1.95
CA GLY A 179 17.12 1.07 2.23
C GLY A 179 16.89 0.56 3.65
N ILE A 180 17.72 -0.39 4.06
CA ILE A 180 17.63 -1.05 5.37
C ILE A 180 18.01 -0.12 6.53
N GLU A 181 18.72 0.99 6.26
CA GLU A 181 19.14 1.99 7.25
C GLU A 181 17.98 2.60 8.03
N SER A 182 16.80 2.73 7.42
CA SER A 182 15.60 3.25 8.10
C SER A 182 14.93 2.23 9.03
N ALA A 183 15.31 0.95 8.93
CA ALA A 183 14.81 -0.13 9.77
C ALA A 183 15.70 -0.41 11.01
N VAL A 184 16.89 0.21 11.07
CA VAL A 184 17.91 -0.09 12.08
C VAL A 184 18.06 1.11 13.02
N PRO A 185 17.71 0.97 14.32
CA PRO A 185 17.75 2.09 15.26
C PRO A 185 19.17 2.55 15.63
N ILE A 186 20.21 1.78 15.31
CA ILE A 186 21.60 2.03 15.71
C ILE A 186 22.44 2.44 14.49
N ARG A 187 22.91 3.69 14.48
CA ARG A 187 23.62 4.33 13.35
C ARG A 187 24.88 3.58 12.91
N PHE A 188 25.69 3.07 13.84
CA PHE A 188 26.89 2.27 13.53
C PHE A 188 26.55 0.95 12.81
N LEU A 189 25.43 0.32 13.17
CA LEU A 189 24.96 -0.89 12.48
C LEU A 189 24.46 -0.57 11.06
N ALA A 190 23.79 0.57 10.87
CA ALA A 190 23.35 1.03 9.55
C ALA A 190 24.55 1.25 8.60
N ASP A 191 25.63 1.88 9.08
CA ASP A 191 26.84 2.10 8.29
C ASP A 191 27.60 0.80 7.96
N LEU A 192 27.62 -0.16 8.89
CA LEU A 192 28.21 -1.49 8.69
C LEU A 192 27.43 -2.30 7.65
N ILE A 193 26.09 -2.29 7.72
CA ILE A 193 25.22 -3.01 6.78
C ILE A 193 25.35 -2.42 5.36
N LYS A 194 25.44 -1.09 5.25
CA LYS A 194 25.68 -0.39 3.98
C LYS A 194 27.02 -0.80 3.35
N ARG A 195 28.07 -0.99 4.16
CA ARG A 195 29.41 -1.44 3.70
C ARG A 195 29.46 -2.91 3.27
N ILE A 196 28.60 -3.77 3.84
CA ILE A 196 28.53 -5.20 3.51
C ILE A 196 27.62 -5.47 2.28
N GLY A 197 26.93 -4.44 1.76
CA GLY A 197 26.04 -4.59 0.60
C GLY A 197 24.74 -5.35 0.90
N LEU A 198 24.40 -5.50 2.18
CA LEU A 198 23.15 -6.12 2.66
C LEU A 198 21.99 -5.12 2.60
N ASP A 199 21.67 -4.65 1.41
CA ASP A 199 20.55 -3.73 1.18
C ASP A 199 19.23 -4.48 0.90
N VAL A 200 18.11 -3.76 0.96
CA VAL A 200 16.80 -4.27 0.57
C VAL A 200 16.71 -4.40 -0.95
N LYS A 201 15.88 -5.33 -1.41
CA LYS A 201 15.63 -5.59 -2.84
C LYS A 201 14.13 -5.42 -3.17
N PRO A 202 13.75 -4.49 -4.07
CA PRO A 202 14.64 -3.57 -4.79
C PRO A 202 15.19 -2.47 -3.89
N ASN A 203 16.42 -2.01 -4.17
CA ASN A 203 17.01 -0.85 -3.49
C ASN A 203 16.38 0.47 -4.00
N VAL A 204 16.88 1.62 -3.56
CA VAL A 204 16.30 2.92 -3.92
C VAL A 204 16.39 3.17 -5.43
N GLU A 205 17.55 2.98 -6.03
CA GLU A 205 17.80 3.21 -7.46
C GLU A 205 17.00 2.25 -8.34
N GLU A 206 16.97 0.97 -7.99
CA GLU A 206 16.15 -0.06 -8.65
C GLU A 206 14.66 0.33 -8.56
N THR A 207 14.19 0.79 -7.38
CA THR A 207 12.79 1.21 -7.20
C THR A 207 12.46 2.44 -8.05
N HIS A 208 13.32 3.46 -8.08
CA HIS A 208 13.14 4.65 -8.91
C HIS A 208 13.11 4.29 -10.40
N CYS A 209 14.03 3.44 -10.87
CA CYS A 209 14.02 2.94 -12.24
C CYS A 209 12.70 2.23 -12.57
N LEU A 210 12.23 1.35 -11.68
CA LEU A 210 10.98 0.63 -11.89
C LEU A 210 9.78 1.57 -11.97
N ILE A 211 9.67 2.52 -11.04
CA ILE A 211 8.58 3.51 -11.04
C ILE A 211 8.58 4.34 -12.32
N HIS A 212 9.75 4.85 -12.72
CA HIS A 212 9.90 5.66 -13.93
C HIS A 212 9.52 4.90 -15.21
N ASN A 213 9.77 3.58 -15.26
CA ASN A 213 9.46 2.75 -16.42
C ASN A 213 8.03 2.17 -16.41
N SER A 214 7.24 2.43 -15.37
CA SER A 214 5.87 1.94 -15.20
C SER A 214 4.85 2.86 -15.86
N ASN A 215 3.75 2.28 -16.36
CA ASN A 215 2.62 3.04 -16.88
C ASN A 215 1.53 3.29 -15.82
N LEU A 216 1.74 2.86 -14.57
CA LEU A 216 0.66 2.69 -13.59
C LEU A 216 0.57 3.76 -12.50
N PHE A 217 1.38 4.82 -12.57
CA PHE A 217 1.38 5.88 -11.55
C PHE A 217 0.40 7.05 -11.82
N ASN A 218 -0.76 6.76 -12.40
CA ASN A 218 -1.75 7.79 -12.77
C ASN A 218 -2.90 7.92 -11.76
N LEU A 219 -2.89 7.13 -10.68
CA LEU A 219 -4.00 7.03 -9.72
C LEU A 219 -3.57 7.16 -8.25
N GLU A 220 -2.42 7.80 -7.98
CA GLU A 220 -2.01 8.09 -6.60
C GLU A 220 -2.48 9.44 -6.09
N GLY A 221 -2.91 9.46 -4.84
CA GLY A 221 -2.87 10.64 -3.99
C GLY A 221 -1.64 10.62 -3.10
N ILE A 222 -0.93 11.73 -2.95
CA ILE A 222 0.24 11.81 -2.06
C ILE A 222 0.02 12.84 -0.95
N VAL A 223 0.18 12.40 0.29
CA VAL A 223 0.21 13.27 1.47
C VAL A 223 1.62 13.28 2.03
N SER A 224 2.23 14.47 2.03
CA SER A 224 3.53 14.74 2.62
C SER A 224 3.38 15.58 3.90
N TYR A 225 4.42 15.61 4.73
CA TYR A 225 4.40 16.30 6.02
C TYR A 225 5.60 17.23 6.18
N LYS A 226 5.36 18.46 6.66
CA LYS A 226 6.37 19.54 6.67
C LYS A 226 7.65 19.21 7.46
N ALA A 227 7.53 18.50 8.58
CA ALA A 227 8.65 18.14 9.45
C ALA A 227 9.14 16.69 9.23
N ASP A 228 8.73 16.05 8.12
CA ASP A 228 9.19 14.70 7.78
C ASP A 228 10.52 14.73 7.03
N ASN A 229 11.59 14.37 7.73
CA ASN A 229 12.94 14.25 7.17
C ASN A 229 13.24 12.87 6.59
N ILE A 230 12.37 11.87 6.81
CA ILE A 230 12.56 10.49 6.33
C ILE A 230 12.04 10.37 4.90
N ALA A 231 10.82 10.84 4.65
CA ALA A 231 10.18 10.77 3.34
C ALA A 231 10.61 11.90 2.40
N ARG A 232 11.36 12.91 2.88
CA ARG A 232 11.65 14.14 2.15
C ARG A 232 12.23 13.88 0.77
N ASP A 233 13.29 13.08 0.70
CA ASP A 233 14.01 12.85 -0.55
C ASP A 233 13.17 12.01 -1.52
N THR A 234 12.39 11.05 -1.01
CA THR A 234 11.38 10.32 -1.78
C THR A 234 10.31 11.26 -2.34
N ILE A 235 9.79 12.20 -1.54
CA ILE A 235 8.77 13.15 -1.98
C ILE A 235 9.32 14.09 -3.06
N LEU A 236 10.55 14.58 -2.91
CA LEU A 236 11.20 15.40 -3.94
C LEU A 236 11.33 14.62 -5.24
N TRP A 237 11.87 13.40 -5.17
CA TRP A 237 12.02 12.55 -6.35
C TRP A 237 10.66 12.26 -7.02
N LEU A 238 9.62 11.92 -6.25
CA LEU A 238 8.28 11.68 -6.80
C LEU A 238 7.71 12.93 -7.47
N LYS A 239 7.86 14.13 -6.89
CA LYS A 239 7.38 15.37 -7.51
C LYS A 239 8.03 15.64 -8.87
N ASP A 240 9.30 15.28 -9.00
CA ASP A 240 10.07 15.54 -10.23
C ASP A 240 9.82 14.47 -11.31
N ASN A 241 9.38 13.27 -10.93
CA ASN A 241 9.31 12.11 -11.82
C ASN A 241 7.89 11.58 -12.07
N ILE A 242 6.92 11.88 -11.20
CA ILE A 242 5.54 11.45 -11.35
C ILE A 242 4.59 12.64 -11.15
N ARG A 243 3.38 12.53 -11.74
CA ARG A 243 2.33 13.54 -11.58
C ARG A 243 1.17 12.93 -10.79
N PRO A 244 1.19 13.02 -9.44
CA PRO A 244 0.13 12.43 -8.64
C PRO A 244 -1.22 13.08 -8.98
N ALA A 245 -2.27 12.28 -8.96
CA ALA A 245 -3.61 12.74 -9.28
C ALA A 245 -4.11 13.80 -8.28
N VAL A 246 -3.65 13.74 -7.03
CA VAL A 246 -3.89 14.71 -5.96
C VAL A 246 -2.68 14.75 -5.02
N PHE A 247 -2.35 15.93 -4.50
CA PHE A 247 -1.17 16.12 -3.63
C PHE A 247 -1.48 17.14 -2.52
N SER A 248 -1.07 16.84 -1.29
CA SER A 248 -1.21 17.74 -0.14
C SER A 248 0.05 17.73 0.74
N VAL A 249 0.30 18.86 1.40
CA VAL A 249 1.33 18.99 2.44
C VAL A 249 0.64 19.34 3.76
N LEU A 250 0.75 18.48 4.76
CA LEU A 250 0.23 18.71 6.10
C LEU A 250 1.35 19.11 7.07
N SER A 251 1.00 19.63 8.25
CA SER A 251 1.95 19.82 9.36
C SER A 251 2.44 18.46 9.91
N GLY A 252 3.32 18.43 10.92
CA GLY A 252 3.77 17.16 11.52
C GLY A 252 4.93 16.47 10.79
N GLY A 253 5.34 15.31 11.29
CA GLY A 253 6.48 14.53 10.79
C GLY A 253 6.09 13.14 10.31
N HIS A 254 7.07 12.26 10.12
CA HIS A 254 6.88 10.96 9.47
C HIS A 254 5.76 10.10 10.07
N LEU A 255 5.62 10.10 11.40
CA LEU A 255 4.62 9.29 12.12
C LEU A 255 3.24 9.95 12.20
N ALA A 256 3.01 11.01 11.43
CA ALA A 256 1.75 11.74 11.39
C ALA A 256 0.49 10.88 11.17
N PRO A 257 0.52 9.81 10.35
CA PRO A 257 -0.62 8.91 10.18
C PRO A 257 -0.96 8.03 11.39
N CYS A 258 -0.08 7.94 12.39
CA CYS A 258 -0.26 7.06 13.54
C CYS A 258 -1.15 7.69 14.62
N ASP A 259 -1.83 6.85 15.42
CA ASP A 259 -2.83 7.27 16.42
C ASP A 259 -2.33 8.24 17.50
N PHE A 260 -1.04 8.19 17.85
CA PHE A 260 -0.43 9.09 18.84
C PHE A 260 -0.13 10.49 18.27
N SER A 261 -0.27 10.69 16.96
CA SER A 261 -0.07 11.98 16.33
C SER A 261 -1.17 12.99 16.69
N ALA A 262 -0.79 14.25 16.86
CA ALA A 262 -1.72 15.37 17.01
C ALA A 262 -2.47 15.69 15.69
N ILE A 263 -1.95 15.26 14.55
CA ILE A 263 -2.50 15.57 13.22
C ILE A 263 -3.16 14.38 12.53
N LYS A 264 -3.49 13.33 13.30
CA LYS A 264 -4.17 12.13 12.79
C LYS A 264 -5.51 12.44 12.11
N GLU A 265 -6.24 13.43 12.63
CA GLU A 265 -7.54 13.84 12.11
C GLU A 265 -7.38 14.44 10.70
N ALA A 266 -6.53 15.48 10.57
CA ALA A 266 -6.22 16.10 9.29
C ALA A 266 -5.68 15.09 8.26
N THR A 267 -4.90 14.10 8.71
CA THR A 267 -4.44 12.99 7.86
C THR A 267 -5.61 12.13 7.37
N ALA A 268 -6.53 11.74 8.25
CA ALA A 268 -7.68 10.92 7.90
C ALA A 268 -8.65 11.66 6.97
N GLU A 269 -8.94 12.94 7.26
CA GLU A 269 -9.78 13.80 6.42
C GLU A 269 -9.20 13.96 5.01
N THR A 270 -7.91 14.28 4.90
CA THR A 270 -7.22 14.40 3.61
C THR A 270 -7.23 13.07 2.85
N THR A 271 -7.02 11.95 3.56
CA THR A 271 -7.08 10.61 2.95
C THR A 271 -8.47 10.34 2.37
N LEU A 272 -9.53 10.63 3.13
CA LEU A 272 -10.91 10.47 2.68
C LEU A 272 -11.25 11.35 1.49
N GLU A 273 -10.79 12.60 1.49
CA GLU A 273 -10.94 13.52 0.36
C GLU A 273 -10.26 12.95 -0.89
N PHE A 274 -9.04 12.42 -0.75
CA PHE A 274 -8.30 11.83 -1.86
C PHE A 274 -9.00 10.60 -2.41
N LEU A 275 -9.46 9.69 -1.56
CA LEU A 275 -10.23 8.52 -1.99
C LEU A 275 -11.48 8.93 -2.78
N LYS A 276 -12.22 9.96 -2.34
CA LYS A 276 -13.38 10.49 -3.06
C LYS A 276 -13.00 11.07 -4.43
N LYS A 277 -11.90 11.82 -4.53
CA LYS A 277 -11.41 12.39 -5.80
C LYS A 277 -10.93 11.31 -6.77
N LEU A 278 -10.15 10.35 -6.27
CA LEU A 278 -9.61 9.25 -7.07
C LEU A 278 -10.72 8.35 -7.62
N ARG A 279 -11.74 8.06 -6.82
CA ARG A 279 -12.92 7.30 -7.26
C ARG A 279 -13.65 7.93 -8.46
N ARG A 280 -13.59 9.27 -8.62
CA ARG A 280 -14.25 9.99 -9.73
C ARG A 280 -13.41 10.04 -11.02
N LYS A 281 -12.13 9.66 -10.96
CA LYS A 281 -11.20 9.75 -12.09
C LYS A 281 -11.17 8.51 -12.99
N ILE A 282 -11.79 7.41 -12.56
CA ILE A 282 -11.90 6.16 -13.31
C ILE A 282 -13.33 6.04 -13.82
#